data_AF-A0A014MA73-F1
#
_entry.id   AF-A0A014MA73-F1
#
_cell.length_a   1.000
_cell.length_b   1.000
_cell.length_c   1.000
_cell.angle_alpha   90.00
_cell.angle_beta   90.00
_cell.angle_gamma   90.00
#
_symmetry.space_group_name_H-M   'P 1'
#
loop_
_entity.id
_entity.type
_entity.pdbx_description
1 polymer ?
#
loop_
_entity_poly.entity_id
_entity_poly.type
_entity_poly.pdbx_seq_one_letter_code
_entity_poly.pdbx_strand_id
1 'polypeptide(L)'
;MSDLPSPGRRRWLKSVGAVVLLSVSKVGFAALAQVVAIRIWPSSTYSRLTLESSTPLKYKQFALSHPERVVVDITDLHLNPVLKNVGNLVRSDDPWIRHVRVGQFNSNTVRLVVELKQNVTPQIFTLEPVAGFKNRLVLDLYPAKGISNHHQDDPLLALLEDYNQGRLAQHQPVEAPLPGKAGKDRRLVIMIDPGHGGEDPGAIGKNKTREKDIVLKIARRLKTLIDKEGSMRAHMTRNEDVFIPLKVRVAKARRLRADLFISLHADAFTSRAARGSSVFALSTKGATSTAARYLARTQNESDLIGGVSLSGDRYLDHTLFDMVQSRTVNDSLKFGHEVLLRMGRINHLHKKTVDQAGFAVLKAPDIPSILVETAFISNLEEERKLRTAHFQQQVAEAILSGIKAYFSRSASRVAK
;
A
#
# COMPACT_ATOMS: atom_id res chain seq x y z
N MET A 1 57.91 -63.37 14.66
CA MET A 1 57.75 -62.60 13.40
C MET A 1 56.26 -62.35 13.20
N SER A 2 55.93 -61.12 12.83
CA SER A 2 54.61 -60.49 12.84
C SER A 2 53.75 -60.87 11.64
N ASP A 3 52.52 -61.33 11.88
CA ASP A 3 51.47 -61.36 10.86
C ASP A 3 50.54 -60.16 11.04
N LEU A 4 50.59 -59.25 10.06
CA LEU A 4 49.73 -58.07 9.94
C LEU A 4 48.37 -58.47 9.37
N PRO A 5 47.23 -57.98 9.89
CA PRO A 5 45.93 -58.22 9.29
C PRO A 5 45.73 -57.38 8.02
N SER A 6 45.31 -58.05 6.94
CA SER A 6 45.10 -57.48 5.61
C SER A 6 44.03 -56.36 5.55
N PRO A 7 44.26 -55.25 4.82
CA PRO A 7 43.31 -54.15 4.71
C PRO A 7 42.32 -54.38 3.56
N GLY A 8 41.63 -55.53 3.52
CA GLY A 8 40.83 -55.94 2.36
C GLY A 8 39.31 -55.76 2.49
N ARG A 9 38.72 -56.11 3.63
CA ARG A 9 37.24 -56.24 3.75
C ARG A 9 36.52 -55.03 4.34
N ARG A 10 37.19 -54.23 5.17
CA ARG A 10 36.56 -53.09 5.88
C ARG A 10 36.43 -51.82 5.03
N ARG A 11 37.16 -51.74 3.92
CA ARG A 11 37.12 -50.61 2.98
C ARG A 11 36.01 -50.78 1.94
N TRP A 12 35.74 -52.00 1.48
CA TRP A 12 34.67 -52.29 0.52
C TRP A 12 33.26 -52.09 1.10
N LEU A 13 33.02 -52.52 2.34
CA LEU A 13 31.71 -52.31 3.00
C LEU A 13 31.41 -50.83 3.32
N LYS A 14 32.45 -49.99 3.48
CA LYS A 14 32.28 -48.54 3.64
C LYS A 14 32.04 -47.82 2.31
N SER A 15 32.57 -48.34 1.20
CA SER A 15 32.36 -47.76 -0.14
C SER A 15 30.97 -48.08 -0.71
N VAL A 16 30.41 -49.26 -0.46
CA VAL A 16 29.06 -49.62 -0.95
C VAL A 16 27.96 -48.87 -0.19
N GLY A 17 28.11 -48.66 1.13
CA GLY A 17 27.18 -47.85 1.92
C GLY A 17 27.18 -46.37 1.52
N ALA A 18 28.33 -45.82 1.13
CA ALA A 18 28.46 -44.43 0.70
C ALA A 18 27.82 -44.16 -0.67
N VAL A 19 27.82 -45.13 -1.59
CA VAL A 19 27.19 -44.98 -2.92
C VAL A 19 25.66 -45.13 -2.85
N VAL A 20 25.13 -45.95 -1.93
CA VAL A 20 23.67 -46.06 -1.70
C VAL A 20 23.12 -44.83 -0.96
N LEU A 21 23.90 -44.20 -0.08
CA LEU A 21 23.49 -42.95 0.60
C LEU A 21 23.59 -41.70 -0.29
N LEU A 22 24.35 -41.74 -1.39
CA LEU A 22 24.46 -40.64 -2.37
C LEU A 22 23.52 -40.80 -3.58
N SER A 23 22.83 -41.94 -3.70
CA SER A 23 21.85 -42.19 -4.78
C SER A 23 20.40 -41.90 -4.39
N VAL A 24 20.14 -41.49 -3.15
CA VAL A 24 18.88 -40.80 -2.80
C VAL A 24 18.99 -39.36 -3.29
N SER A 25 19.03 -39.19 -4.60
CA SER A 25 18.56 -37.95 -5.19
C SER A 25 17.15 -37.74 -4.66
N LYS A 26 16.93 -36.66 -3.93
CA LYS A 26 15.58 -36.17 -3.69
C LYS A 26 15.03 -35.82 -5.06
N VAL A 27 14.43 -36.78 -5.76
CA VAL A 27 13.44 -36.49 -6.78
C VAL A 27 12.27 -35.91 -5.99
N GLY A 28 12.41 -34.64 -5.62
CA GLY A 28 11.32 -33.87 -5.10
C GLY A 28 10.30 -33.84 -6.22
N PHE A 29 9.24 -34.63 -6.11
CA PHE A 29 8.05 -34.40 -6.90
C PHE A 29 7.68 -32.94 -6.66
N ALA A 30 7.92 -32.09 -7.66
CA ALA A 30 7.48 -30.72 -7.59
C ALA A 30 5.96 -30.79 -7.46
N ALA A 31 5.44 -30.50 -6.27
CA ALA A 31 4.00 -30.49 -6.06
C ALA A 31 3.40 -29.53 -7.09
N LEU A 32 2.43 -30.01 -7.86
CA LEU A 32 1.75 -29.20 -8.86
C LEU A 32 1.23 -27.91 -8.21
N ALA A 33 1.30 -26.80 -8.93
CA ALA A 33 0.84 -25.53 -8.40
C ALA A 33 -0.64 -25.64 -8.02
N GLN A 34 -1.01 -25.07 -6.88
CA GLN A 34 -2.41 -25.00 -6.45
C GLN A 34 -2.76 -23.55 -6.15
N VAL A 35 -3.84 -23.06 -6.76
CA VAL A 35 -4.44 -21.78 -6.40
C VAL A 35 -5.23 -21.95 -5.11
N VAL A 36 -4.83 -21.25 -4.06
CA VAL A 36 -5.41 -21.34 -2.71
C VAL A 36 -6.43 -20.25 -2.43
N ALA A 37 -6.34 -19.12 -3.13
CA ALA A 37 -7.29 -18.02 -3.00
C ALA A 37 -7.35 -17.17 -4.28
N ILE A 38 -8.49 -16.52 -4.50
CA ILE A 38 -8.69 -15.55 -5.58
C ILE A 38 -9.36 -14.32 -4.99
N ARG A 39 -8.90 -13.14 -5.39
CA ARG A 39 -9.45 -11.86 -4.94
C ARG A 39 -9.64 -10.94 -6.14
N ILE A 40 -10.72 -10.16 -6.14
CA ILE A 40 -11.00 -9.13 -7.14
C ILE A 40 -11.28 -7.83 -6.40
N TRP A 41 -10.55 -6.77 -6.74
CA TRP A 41 -10.67 -5.43 -6.17
C TRP A 41 -11.11 -4.46 -7.26
N PRO A 42 -12.42 -4.19 -7.40
CA PRO A 42 -12.90 -3.20 -8.35
C PRO A 42 -12.65 -1.77 -7.86
N SER A 43 -12.16 -0.94 -8.76
CA SER A 43 -12.05 0.51 -8.55
C SER A 43 -12.14 1.23 -9.88
N SER A 44 -12.62 2.48 -9.86
CA SER A 44 -12.58 3.39 -11.00
C SER A 44 -11.16 3.71 -11.49
N THR A 45 -10.11 3.43 -10.70
CA THR A 45 -8.72 3.61 -11.13
C THR A 45 -8.23 2.42 -11.96
N TYR A 46 -8.42 1.21 -11.44
CA TYR A 46 -8.16 -0.06 -12.12
C TYR A 46 -8.84 -1.18 -11.35
N SER A 47 -9.21 -2.28 -12.01
CA SER A 47 -9.58 -3.52 -11.31
C SER A 47 -8.36 -4.42 -11.16
N ARG A 48 -8.15 -4.94 -9.95
CA ARG A 48 -7.10 -5.94 -9.68
C ARG A 48 -7.71 -7.32 -9.46
N LEU A 49 -7.22 -8.31 -10.19
CA LEU A 49 -7.48 -9.72 -9.94
C LEU A 49 -6.18 -10.39 -9.46
N THR A 50 -6.23 -11.01 -8.29
CA THR A 50 -5.10 -11.71 -7.69
C THR A 50 -5.40 -13.20 -7.57
N LEU A 51 -4.53 -14.06 -8.13
CA LEU A 51 -4.50 -15.49 -7.84
C LEU A 51 -3.37 -15.78 -6.86
N GLU A 52 -3.67 -16.34 -5.70
CA GLU A 52 -2.67 -16.76 -4.73
C GLU A 52 -2.41 -18.26 -4.84
N SER A 53 -1.16 -18.67 -4.87
CA SER A 53 -0.75 -20.04 -5.18
C SER A 53 0.36 -20.59 -4.27
N SER A 54 0.40 -21.93 -4.16
CA SER A 54 1.44 -22.65 -3.40
C SER A 54 2.85 -22.42 -3.94
N THR A 55 2.99 -22.26 -5.26
CA THR A 55 4.25 -22.03 -5.98
C THR A 55 4.09 -20.88 -6.99
N PRO A 56 5.18 -20.25 -7.46
CA PRO A 56 5.11 -19.23 -8.50
C PRO A 56 4.42 -19.76 -9.77
N LEU A 57 3.47 -19.00 -10.31
CA LEU A 57 2.73 -19.38 -11.52
C LEU A 57 3.45 -18.89 -12.78
N LYS A 58 3.59 -19.78 -13.76
CA LYS A 58 4.03 -19.43 -15.11
C LYS A 58 2.80 -19.16 -15.97
N TYR A 59 2.83 -18.06 -16.72
CA TYR A 59 1.68 -17.66 -17.52
C TYR A 59 2.06 -17.10 -18.88
N LYS A 60 1.11 -17.16 -19.81
CA LYS A 60 1.10 -16.41 -21.07
C LYS A 60 -0.17 -15.55 -21.11
N GLN A 61 -0.05 -14.35 -21.63
CA GLN A 61 -1.17 -13.42 -21.78
C GLN A 61 -1.40 -13.07 -23.25
N PHE A 62 -2.66 -12.88 -23.63
CA PHE A 62 -3.03 -12.33 -24.93
C PHE A 62 -4.45 -11.72 -24.84
N ALA A 63 -4.78 -10.86 -25.80
CA ALA A 63 -6.10 -10.26 -25.92
C ALA A 63 -6.91 -10.94 -27.04
N LEU A 64 -8.23 -10.95 -26.89
CA LEU A 64 -9.16 -11.33 -27.94
C LEU A 64 -10.20 -10.22 -28.10
N SER A 65 -10.61 -9.95 -29.33
CA SER A 65 -11.71 -9.02 -29.64
C SER A 65 -13.02 -9.77 -29.90
N HIS A 66 -14.13 -9.03 -29.94
CA HIS A 66 -15.48 -9.54 -30.24
C HIS A 66 -15.96 -10.75 -29.38
N PRO A 67 -16.25 -10.58 -28.07
CA PRO A 67 -16.06 -9.37 -27.26
C PRO A 67 -14.62 -9.21 -26.77
N GLU A 68 -14.27 -8.00 -26.31
CA GLU A 68 -12.98 -7.68 -25.72
C GLU A 68 -12.70 -8.51 -24.46
N ARG A 69 -11.59 -9.24 -24.48
CA ARG A 69 -11.19 -10.18 -23.43
C ARG A 69 -9.68 -10.13 -23.19
N VAL A 70 -9.29 -10.21 -21.93
CA VAL A 70 -7.91 -10.56 -21.52
C VAL A 70 -7.90 -12.05 -21.19
N VAL A 71 -7.01 -12.81 -21.83
CA VAL A 71 -6.83 -14.24 -21.59
C VAL A 71 -5.47 -14.50 -20.96
N VAL A 72 -5.47 -15.29 -19.88
CA VAL A 72 -4.27 -15.70 -19.16
C VAL A 72 -4.24 -17.23 -19.12
N ASP A 73 -3.28 -17.81 -19.82
CA ASP A 73 -3.00 -19.25 -19.79
C ASP A 73 -1.94 -19.51 -18.73
N ILE A 74 -2.26 -20.35 -17.75
CA ILE A 74 -1.40 -20.68 -16.62
C ILE A 74 -1.00 -22.14 -16.74
N THR A 75 0.29 -22.39 -16.98
CA THR A 75 0.86 -23.74 -17.16
C THR A 75 1.23 -24.36 -15.82
N ASP A 76 1.38 -25.68 -15.78
CA ASP A 76 1.71 -26.46 -14.58
C ASP A 76 0.63 -26.31 -13.47
N LEU A 77 -0.63 -26.10 -13.88
CA LEU A 77 -1.77 -25.87 -13.01
C LEU A 77 -2.97 -26.72 -13.43
N HIS A 78 -3.63 -27.34 -12.45
CA HIS A 78 -4.91 -27.99 -12.62
C HIS A 78 -6.04 -27.16 -12.02
N LEU A 79 -7.20 -27.21 -12.70
CA LEU A 79 -8.42 -26.56 -12.26
C LEU A 79 -8.88 -27.18 -10.94
N ASN A 80 -9.06 -26.34 -9.92
CA ASN A 80 -9.54 -26.74 -8.60
C ASN A 80 -10.83 -25.99 -8.21
N PRO A 81 -11.50 -26.36 -7.11
CA PRO A 81 -12.73 -25.70 -6.68
C PRO A 81 -12.59 -24.18 -6.45
N VAL A 82 -11.42 -23.73 -5.96
CA VAL A 82 -11.14 -22.29 -5.75
C VAL A 82 -11.24 -21.53 -7.08
N LEU A 83 -10.59 -22.04 -8.13
CA LEU A 83 -10.65 -21.46 -9.47
C LEU A 83 -12.06 -21.49 -10.04
N LYS A 84 -12.77 -22.62 -9.93
CA LYS A 84 -14.14 -22.75 -10.48
C LYS A 84 -15.11 -21.68 -9.97
N ASN A 85 -14.87 -21.15 -8.77
CA ASN A 85 -15.69 -20.10 -8.15
C ASN A 85 -15.34 -18.67 -8.56
N VAL A 86 -14.33 -18.43 -9.42
CA VAL A 86 -13.87 -17.07 -9.76
C VAL A 86 -14.96 -16.18 -10.35
N GLY A 87 -15.86 -16.75 -11.15
CA GLY A 87 -16.95 -15.99 -11.79
C GLY A 87 -17.90 -15.35 -10.76
N ASN A 88 -18.06 -15.98 -9.59
CA ASN A 88 -18.94 -15.49 -8.52
C ASN A 88 -18.30 -14.34 -7.71
N LEU A 89 -16.99 -14.09 -7.89
CA LEU A 89 -16.27 -13.00 -7.21
C LEU A 89 -16.41 -11.67 -7.97
N VAL A 90 -16.83 -11.71 -9.24
CA VAL A 90 -17.03 -10.51 -10.03
C VAL A 90 -18.27 -9.77 -9.53
N ARG A 91 -18.06 -8.56 -9.04
CA ARG A 91 -19.16 -7.72 -8.57
C ARG A 91 -19.85 -7.05 -9.75
N SER A 92 -21.16 -6.86 -9.66
CA SER A 92 -21.94 -6.19 -10.72
C SER A 92 -21.47 -4.75 -10.98
N ASP A 93 -20.96 -4.08 -9.94
CA ASP A 93 -20.42 -2.72 -9.96
C ASP A 93 -18.95 -2.61 -10.39
N ASP A 94 -18.30 -3.71 -10.78
CA ASP A 94 -16.93 -3.65 -11.32
C ASP A 94 -16.91 -2.82 -12.62
N PRO A 95 -16.13 -1.73 -12.71
CA PRO A 95 -16.16 -0.86 -13.88
C PRO A 95 -15.45 -1.45 -15.12
N TRP A 96 -14.59 -2.47 -14.93
CA TRP A 96 -13.72 -2.99 -15.99
C TRP A 96 -14.08 -4.42 -16.38
N ILE A 97 -14.43 -5.25 -15.42
CA ILE A 97 -14.69 -6.69 -15.61
C ILE A 97 -16.18 -6.93 -15.77
N ARG A 98 -16.57 -7.58 -16.87
CA ARG A 98 -17.95 -8.04 -17.11
C ARG A 98 -18.15 -9.43 -16.53
N HIS A 99 -17.29 -10.38 -16.92
CA HIS A 99 -17.32 -11.76 -16.45
C HIS A 99 -15.91 -12.32 -16.37
N VAL A 100 -15.70 -13.26 -15.46
CA VAL A 100 -14.48 -14.08 -15.43
C VAL A 100 -14.87 -15.53 -15.56
N ARG A 101 -14.29 -16.21 -16.54
CA ARG A 101 -14.46 -17.65 -16.77
C ARG A 101 -13.11 -18.34 -16.60
N VAL A 102 -13.13 -19.56 -16.10
CA VAL A 102 -11.94 -20.39 -15.99
C VAL A 102 -12.25 -21.79 -16.48
N GLY A 103 -11.29 -22.43 -17.14
CA GLY A 103 -11.43 -23.80 -17.61
C GLY A 103 -10.08 -24.49 -17.72
N GLN A 104 -10.10 -25.83 -17.65
CA GLN A 104 -8.95 -26.64 -18.00
C GLN A 104 -8.82 -26.63 -19.53
N PHE A 105 -7.85 -25.90 -20.08
CA PHE A 105 -7.68 -25.76 -21.53
C PHE A 105 -7.04 -27.01 -22.14
N ASN A 106 -6.09 -27.62 -21.44
CA ASN A 106 -5.49 -28.91 -21.76
C ASN A 106 -5.02 -29.58 -20.46
N SER A 107 -4.39 -30.76 -20.54
CA SER A 107 -3.97 -31.54 -19.38
C SER A 107 -3.07 -30.82 -18.38
N ASN A 108 -2.36 -29.75 -18.78
CA ASN A 108 -1.41 -29.03 -17.92
C ASN A 108 -1.65 -27.51 -17.85
N THR A 109 -2.71 -26.99 -18.48
CA THR A 109 -2.96 -25.55 -18.59
C THR A 109 -4.38 -25.20 -18.15
N VAL A 110 -4.48 -24.27 -17.20
CA VAL A 110 -5.73 -23.59 -16.87
C VAL A 110 -5.78 -22.27 -17.65
N ARG A 111 -6.90 -22.03 -18.33
CA ARG A 111 -7.17 -20.76 -19.02
C ARG A 111 -8.14 -19.93 -18.21
N LEU A 112 -7.71 -18.73 -17.84
CA LEU A 112 -8.54 -17.68 -17.25
C LEU A 112 -8.92 -16.70 -18.36
N VAL A 113 -10.21 -16.43 -18.52
CA VAL A 113 -10.74 -15.48 -19.50
C VAL A 113 -11.48 -14.39 -18.75
N VAL A 114 -11.00 -13.16 -18.87
CA VAL A 114 -11.62 -11.96 -18.30
C VAL A 114 -12.29 -11.18 -19.44
N GLU A 115 -13.62 -11.24 -19.49
CA GLU A 115 -14.43 -10.45 -20.43
C GLU A 115 -14.59 -9.03 -19.90
N LEU A 116 -14.33 -8.05 -20.76
CA LEU A 116 -14.22 -6.64 -20.37
C LEU A 116 -15.51 -5.86 -20.63
N LYS A 117 -15.73 -4.79 -19.86
CA LYS A 117 -16.78 -3.80 -20.11
C LYS A 117 -16.33 -2.68 -21.06
N GLN A 118 -15.03 -2.41 -21.10
CA GLN A 118 -14.39 -1.35 -21.88
C GLN A 118 -12.92 -1.69 -22.12
N ASN A 119 -12.24 -0.96 -23.02
CA ASN A 119 -10.85 -1.26 -23.36
C ASN A 119 -9.91 -0.94 -22.19
N VAL A 120 -8.93 -1.83 -21.99
CA VAL A 120 -7.97 -1.75 -20.88
C VAL A 120 -6.53 -1.91 -21.38
N THR A 121 -5.59 -1.41 -20.58
CA THR A 121 -4.15 -1.72 -20.70
C THR A 121 -3.78 -2.69 -19.58
N PRO A 122 -3.79 -4.01 -19.83
CA PRO A 122 -3.54 -4.98 -18.77
C PRO A 122 -2.06 -4.98 -18.35
N GLN A 123 -1.82 -5.08 -17.04
CA GLN A 123 -0.50 -5.39 -16.49
C GLN A 123 -0.57 -6.67 -15.68
N ILE A 124 0.32 -7.61 -15.99
CA ILE A 124 0.40 -8.88 -15.27
C ILE A 124 1.81 -9.07 -14.74
N PHE A 125 1.92 -9.48 -13.48
CA PHE A 125 3.19 -9.75 -12.83
C PHE A 125 3.00 -10.74 -11.68
N THR A 126 4.10 -11.36 -11.26
CA THR A 126 4.11 -12.27 -10.11
C THR A 126 4.75 -11.62 -8.90
N LEU A 127 4.29 -11.98 -7.71
CA LEU A 127 4.86 -11.55 -6.43
C LEU A 127 5.24 -12.76 -5.59
N GLU A 128 6.36 -12.63 -4.90
CA GLU A 128 6.83 -13.61 -3.93
C GLU A 128 5.99 -13.56 -2.62
N PRO A 129 6.08 -14.63 -1.78
CA PRO A 129 5.39 -14.68 -0.50
C PRO A 129 5.83 -13.55 0.45
N VAL A 130 4.86 -12.93 1.14
CA VAL A 130 5.12 -11.86 2.13
C VAL A 130 3.94 -11.73 3.09
N ALA A 131 4.20 -11.39 4.36
CA ALA A 131 3.17 -11.05 5.34
C ALA A 131 1.99 -12.05 5.45
N GLY A 132 2.28 -13.35 5.30
CA GLY A 132 1.28 -14.42 5.32
C GLY A 132 0.61 -14.73 3.98
N PHE A 133 0.80 -13.91 2.95
CA PHE A 133 0.46 -14.23 1.57
C PHE A 133 1.50 -15.18 0.96
N LYS A 134 1.04 -16.12 0.14
CA LYS A 134 1.89 -16.99 -0.67
C LYS A 134 2.30 -16.29 -1.98
N ASN A 135 2.71 -17.08 -2.97
CA ASN A 135 2.98 -16.57 -4.31
C ASN A 135 1.71 -15.99 -4.91
N ARG A 136 1.81 -14.90 -5.66
CA ARG A 136 0.65 -14.24 -6.27
C ARG A 136 0.91 -13.99 -7.75
N LEU A 137 -0.10 -14.24 -8.58
CA LEU A 137 -0.20 -13.72 -9.93
C LEU A 137 -1.22 -12.58 -9.91
N VAL A 138 -0.78 -11.38 -10.25
CA VAL A 138 -1.58 -10.15 -10.21
C VAL A 138 -1.89 -9.71 -11.63
N LEU A 139 -3.16 -9.42 -11.92
CA LEU A 139 -3.66 -8.82 -13.15
C LEU A 139 -4.34 -7.48 -12.81
N ASP A 140 -3.71 -6.39 -13.22
CA ASP A 140 -4.29 -5.04 -13.14
C ASP A 140 -4.86 -4.61 -14.48
N LEU A 141 -6.11 -4.14 -14.47
CA LEU A 141 -6.83 -3.69 -15.65
C LEU A 141 -7.00 -2.16 -15.59
N TYR A 142 -6.02 -1.45 -16.14
CA TYR A 142 -6.05 0.02 -16.26
C TYR A 142 -6.91 0.44 -17.45
N PRO A 143 -7.54 1.63 -17.44
CA PRO A 143 -8.16 2.18 -18.65
C PRO A 143 -7.18 2.26 -19.82
N ALA A 144 -7.67 2.03 -21.05
CA ALA A 144 -6.90 2.37 -22.24
C ALA A 144 -6.76 3.90 -22.39
N LYS A 145 -5.67 4.35 -23.00
CA LYS A 145 -5.38 5.78 -23.21
C LYS A 145 -6.55 6.47 -23.92
N GLY A 146 -6.98 7.62 -23.39
CA GLY A 146 -8.05 8.44 -23.95
C GLY A 146 -9.47 8.08 -23.49
N ILE A 147 -9.67 7.03 -22.69
CA ILE A 147 -11.01 6.63 -22.17
C ILE A 147 -11.31 7.24 -20.79
N SER A 148 -10.33 7.85 -20.13
CA SER A 148 -10.51 8.43 -18.79
C SER A 148 -11.34 9.72 -18.84
N ASN A 149 -12.66 9.58 -18.68
CA ASN A 149 -13.59 10.64 -18.26
C ASN A 149 -13.49 10.96 -16.75
N HIS A 150 -12.55 10.35 -16.03
CA HIS A 150 -12.29 10.67 -14.63
C HIS A 150 -11.57 12.01 -14.52
N HIS A 151 -12.20 12.94 -13.78
CA HIS A 151 -11.78 14.30 -13.44
C HIS A 151 -10.48 14.72 -14.13
N GLN A 152 -10.56 15.61 -15.13
CA GLN A 152 -9.40 16.26 -15.78
C GLN A 152 -8.35 16.80 -14.78
N ASP A 153 -8.70 16.92 -13.50
CA ASP A 153 -7.88 17.41 -12.40
C ASP A 153 -7.19 16.33 -11.51
N ASP A 154 -7.49 15.03 -11.60
CA ASP A 154 -6.82 14.00 -10.77
C ASP A 154 -5.66 13.32 -11.52
N PRO A 155 -4.39 13.54 -11.11
CA PRO A 155 -3.22 12.99 -11.80
C PRO A 155 -2.94 11.51 -11.52
N LEU A 156 -3.78 10.81 -10.74
CA LEU A 156 -3.47 9.46 -10.24
C LEU A 156 -3.17 8.44 -11.34
N LEU A 157 -4.00 8.38 -12.39
CA LEU A 157 -3.80 7.44 -13.49
C LEU A 157 -2.48 7.68 -14.24
N ALA A 158 -2.15 8.94 -14.50
CA ALA A 158 -0.89 9.32 -15.14
C ALA A 158 0.32 8.94 -14.25
N LEU A 159 0.22 9.15 -12.94
CA LEU A 159 1.27 8.78 -11.99
C LEU A 159 1.45 7.26 -11.88
N LEU A 160 0.36 6.48 -11.94
CA LEU A 160 0.43 5.03 -11.96
C LEU A 160 1.05 4.50 -13.26
N GLU A 161 0.72 5.11 -14.40
CA GLU A 161 1.36 4.80 -15.68
C GLU A 161 2.88 5.05 -15.61
N ASP A 162 3.29 6.23 -15.16
CA ASP A 162 4.70 6.59 -14.98
C ASP A 162 5.41 5.65 -14.00
N TYR A 163 4.75 5.29 -12.89
CA TYR A 163 5.29 4.36 -11.91
C TYR A 163 5.52 2.97 -12.50
N ASN A 164 4.52 2.42 -13.20
CA ASN A 164 4.62 1.09 -13.80
C ASN A 164 5.67 1.04 -14.94
N GLN A 165 5.96 2.19 -15.55
CA GLN A 165 6.98 2.32 -16.59
C GLN A 165 8.37 2.69 -16.02
N GLY A 166 8.51 2.84 -14.70
CA GLY A 166 9.77 3.19 -14.04
C GLY A 166 10.22 4.65 -14.26
N ARG A 167 9.29 5.55 -14.60
CA ARG A 167 9.55 6.95 -14.96
C ARG A 167 9.02 7.97 -13.95
N LEU A 168 8.47 7.51 -12.82
CA LEU A 168 7.89 8.39 -11.79
C LEU A 168 8.84 9.50 -11.31
N ALA A 169 10.15 9.21 -11.21
CA ALA A 169 11.15 10.19 -10.80
C ALA A 169 11.52 11.20 -11.91
N GLN A 170 11.37 10.83 -13.19
CA GLN A 170 11.73 11.68 -14.33
C GLN A 170 10.69 12.80 -14.56
N HIS A 171 9.43 12.53 -14.20
CA HIS A 171 8.31 13.45 -14.40
C HIS A 171 7.82 14.13 -13.11
N GLN A 172 8.58 14.07 -12.01
CA GLN A 172 8.34 14.95 -10.87
C GLN A 172 9.11 16.26 -11.09
N PRO A 173 8.47 17.33 -11.58
CA PRO A 173 9.15 18.61 -11.61
C PRO A 173 9.47 19.03 -10.18
N VAL A 174 10.63 19.65 -9.97
CA VAL A 174 10.90 20.46 -8.78
C VAL A 174 10.06 21.73 -8.91
N GLU A 175 8.75 21.59 -8.84
CA GLU A 175 7.84 22.73 -8.95
C GLU A 175 7.88 23.49 -7.63
N ALA A 176 8.33 24.75 -7.71
CA ALA A 176 8.28 25.67 -6.59
C ALA A 176 6.84 25.74 -6.03
N PRO A 177 6.67 25.94 -4.72
CA PRO A 177 5.37 26.22 -4.13
C PRO A 177 4.65 27.30 -4.92
N LEU A 178 3.32 27.17 -5.08
CA LEU A 178 2.53 28.18 -5.79
C LEU A 178 2.79 29.56 -5.16
N PRO A 179 2.99 30.62 -5.99
CA PRO A 179 3.28 31.95 -5.50
C PRO A 179 2.15 32.46 -4.58
N GLY A 180 2.53 33.27 -3.59
CA GLY A 180 1.63 33.78 -2.56
C GLY A 180 1.58 32.92 -1.29
N LYS A 181 1.21 33.56 -0.17
CA LYS A 181 1.06 32.93 1.14
C LYS A 181 -0.20 32.08 1.15
N ALA A 182 -0.01 30.77 1.31
CA ALA A 182 -1.11 29.82 1.39
C ALA A 182 -2.06 30.16 2.56
N GLY A 183 -3.36 30.18 2.30
CA GLY A 183 -4.41 30.59 3.24
C GLY A 183 -4.67 32.10 3.30
N LYS A 184 -3.89 32.92 2.58
CA LYS A 184 -4.13 34.36 2.38
C LYS A 184 -4.33 34.69 0.91
N ASP A 185 -3.31 34.44 0.10
CA ASP A 185 -3.26 34.84 -1.32
C ASP A 185 -3.82 33.75 -2.23
N ARG A 186 -3.87 32.50 -1.74
CA ARG A 186 -4.45 31.34 -2.41
C ARG A 186 -4.98 30.33 -1.38
N ARG A 187 -5.86 29.43 -1.80
CA ARG A 187 -6.34 28.34 -0.93
C ARG A 187 -5.20 27.41 -0.53
N LEU A 188 -5.25 26.93 0.70
CA LEU A 188 -4.41 25.85 1.20
C LEU A 188 -4.82 24.54 0.54
N VAL A 189 -3.86 23.83 -0.03
CA VAL A 189 -4.07 22.50 -0.58
C VAL A 189 -3.64 21.45 0.45
N ILE A 190 -4.59 20.68 0.96
CA ILE A 190 -4.33 19.63 1.95
C ILE A 190 -4.43 18.27 1.27
N MET A 191 -3.33 17.50 1.27
CA MET A 191 -3.37 16.10 0.83
C MET A 191 -3.69 15.19 2.01
N ILE A 192 -4.78 14.43 1.88
CA ILE A 192 -5.19 13.42 2.85
C ILE A 192 -4.90 12.04 2.25
N ASP A 193 -4.11 11.25 2.95
CA ASP A 193 -3.75 9.91 2.54
C ASP A 193 -4.37 8.85 3.47
N PRO A 194 -5.54 8.28 3.14
CA PRO A 194 -6.02 7.11 3.86
C PRO A 194 -5.11 5.91 3.55
N GLY A 195 -4.41 5.41 4.57
CA GLY A 195 -3.46 4.30 4.47
C GLY A 195 -4.05 3.03 3.84
N HIS A 196 -3.19 2.18 3.28
CA HIS A 196 -3.56 0.86 2.71
C HIS A 196 -4.57 0.95 1.54
N GLY A 197 -5.38 -0.09 1.31
CA GLY A 197 -6.42 -0.15 0.29
C GLY A 197 -6.27 -1.36 -0.65
N GLY A 198 -7.37 -1.84 -1.22
CA GLY A 198 -7.38 -2.99 -2.12
C GLY A 198 -6.84 -4.25 -1.45
N GLU A 199 -5.81 -4.86 -2.06
CA GLU A 199 -5.14 -6.07 -1.58
C GLU A 199 -4.51 -5.88 -0.18
N ASP A 200 -4.09 -4.67 0.18
CA ASP A 200 -3.56 -4.36 1.51
C ASP A 200 -4.70 -3.95 2.47
N PRO A 201 -5.07 -4.79 3.46
CA PRO A 201 -6.11 -4.46 4.43
C PRO A 201 -5.65 -3.49 5.53
N GLY A 202 -4.34 -3.25 5.65
CA GLY A 202 -3.73 -2.73 6.87
C GLY A 202 -3.92 -3.67 8.05
N ALA A 203 -3.79 -3.12 9.26
CA ALA A 203 -4.03 -3.88 10.48
C ALA A 203 -5.48 -4.40 10.57
N ILE A 204 -5.63 -5.61 11.11
CA ILE A 204 -6.93 -6.25 11.32
C ILE A 204 -7.19 -6.42 12.82
N GLY A 205 -8.24 -5.78 13.31
CA GLY A 205 -8.69 -5.85 14.70
C GLY A 205 -9.21 -7.24 15.10
N LYS A 206 -9.44 -7.47 16.40
CA LYS A 206 -9.93 -8.78 16.89
C LYS A 206 -11.26 -9.15 16.25
N ASN A 207 -12.13 -8.14 16.09
CA ASN A 207 -13.47 -8.29 15.53
C ASN A 207 -13.48 -8.14 14.01
N LYS A 208 -12.33 -8.39 13.34
CA LYS A 208 -12.15 -8.36 11.89
C LYS A 208 -12.36 -6.98 11.25
N THR A 209 -12.32 -5.92 12.06
CA THR A 209 -12.28 -4.54 11.54
C THR A 209 -10.98 -4.35 10.78
N ARG A 210 -11.05 -3.83 9.55
CA ARG A 210 -9.87 -3.58 8.71
C ARG A 210 -9.53 -2.10 8.76
N GLU A 211 -8.26 -1.80 8.99
CA GLU A 211 -7.75 -0.43 9.04
C GLU A 211 -8.13 0.36 7.78
N LYS A 212 -7.93 -0.22 6.59
CA LYS A 212 -8.21 0.44 5.29
C LYS A 212 -9.62 1.03 5.17
N ASP A 213 -10.61 0.40 5.81
CA ASP A 213 -12.01 0.80 5.80
C ASP A 213 -12.26 1.98 6.76
N ILE A 214 -11.62 1.95 7.93
CA ILE A 214 -11.76 2.96 8.97
C ILE A 214 -11.09 4.26 8.53
N VAL A 215 -9.84 4.17 8.06
CA VAL A 215 -9.07 5.36 7.68
C VAL A 215 -9.67 6.05 6.47
N LEU A 216 -10.28 5.30 5.52
CA LEU A 216 -11.03 5.89 4.40
C LEU A 216 -12.27 6.65 4.88
N LYS A 217 -13.01 6.12 5.86
CA LYS A 217 -14.19 6.80 6.43
C LYS A 217 -13.79 8.09 7.15
N ILE A 218 -12.72 8.08 7.94
CA ILE A 218 -12.19 9.27 8.61
C ILE A 218 -11.71 10.30 7.58
N ALA A 219 -10.97 9.84 6.56
CA ALA A 219 -10.46 10.71 5.49
C ALA A 219 -11.58 11.44 4.74
N ARG A 220 -12.68 10.76 4.42
CA ARG A 220 -13.86 11.38 3.78
C ARG A 220 -14.53 12.44 4.66
N ARG A 221 -14.63 12.19 5.96
CA ARG A 221 -15.13 13.19 6.93
C ARG A 221 -14.23 14.41 6.98
N LEU A 222 -12.91 14.19 7.11
CA LEU A 222 -11.91 15.25 7.13
C LEU A 222 -11.94 16.08 5.84
N LYS A 223 -12.00 15.43 4.66
CA LYS A 223 -12.16 16.09 3.37
C LYS A 223 -13.40 16.98 3.35
N THR A 224 -14.55 16.44 3.75
CA THR A 224 -15.81 17.19 3.80
C THR A 224 -15.72 18.42 4.69
N LEU A 225 -15.02 18.33 5.82
CA LEU A 225 -14.82 19.46 6.72
C LEU A 225 -13.86 20.50 6.12
N ILE A 226 -12.74 20.07 5.53
CA ILE A 226 -11.77 20.98 4.90
C ILE A 226 -12.39 21.72 3.71
N ASP A 227 -13.16 21.03 2.86
CA ASP A 227 -13.75 21.65 1.67
C ASP A 227 -14.87 22.66 1.99
N LYS A 228 -15.40 22.65 3.23
CA LYS A 228 -16.31 23.70 3.73
C LYS A 228 -15.57 24.98 4.13
N GLU A 229 -14.26 24.93 4.29
CA GLU A 229 -13.43 26.08 4.62
C GLU A 229 -13.05 26.82 3.33
N GLY A 230 -13.57 28.04 3.15
CA GLY A 230 -13.33 28.80 1.91
C GLY A 230 -11.84 29.07 1.59
N SER A 231 -10.97 29.00 2.59
CA SER A 231 -9.51 29.19 2.47
C SER A 231 -8.73 27.88 2.24
N MET A 232 -9.39 26.72 2.16
CA MET A 232 -8.74 25.43 1.99
C MET A 232 -9.40 24.57 0.90
N ARG A 233 -8.68 23.55 0.44
CA ARG A 233 -9.16 22.50 -0.46
C ARG A 233 -8.45 21.20 -0.11
N ALA A 234 -9.21 20.11 0.04
CA ALA A 234 -8.65 18.79 0.28
C ALA A 234 -8.60 17.94 -1.00
N HIS A 235 -7.48 17.25 -1.21
CA HIS A 235 -7.34 16.15 -2.16
C HIS A 235 -7.09 14.85 -1.39
N MET A 236 -7.40 13.71 -2.02
CA MET A 236 -7.16 12.40 -1.43
C MET A 236 -6.27 11.55 -2.34
N THR A 237 -5.37 10.77 -1.74
CA THR A 237 -4.55 9.81 -2.51
C THR A 237 -5.44 8.73 -3.13
N ARG A 238 -6.43 8.24 -2.37
CA ARG A 238 -7.54 7.39 -2.82
C ARG A 238 -8.86 7.81 -2.18
N ASN A 239 -9.96 7.64 -2.90
CA ASN A 239 -11.31 7.79 -2.36
C ASN A 239 -12.15 6.50 -2.57
N GLU A 240 -11.49 5.37 -2.81
CA GLU A 240 -12.08 4.05 -3.02
C GLU A 240 -11.23 2.98 -2.32
N ASP A 241 -11.69 1.73 -2.33
CA ASP A 241 -10.93 0.58 -1.83
C ASP A 241 -9.94 0.07 -2.89
N VAL A 242 -8.94 0.91 -3.20
CA VAL A 242 -7.89 0.64 -4.19
C VAL A 242 -6.51 0.76 -3.56
N PHE A 243 -5.59 -0.10 -3.97
CA PHE A 243 -4.20 -0.03 -3.53
C PHE A 243 -3.44 1.02 -4.32
N ILE A 244 -2.79 1.97 -3.62
CA ILE A 244 -1.90 2.98 -4.23
C ILE A 244 -0.49 2.79 -3.65
N PRO A 245 0.56 2.66 -4.49
CA PRO A 245 1.94 2.54 -4.03
C PRO A 245 2.40 3.75 -3.20
N LEU A 246 3.24 3.54 -2.18
CA LEU A 246 3.70 4.61 -1.28
C LEU A 246 4.35 5.77 -2.03
N LYS A 247 5.21 5.47 -3.03
CA LYS A 247 5.84 6.51 -3.87
C LYS A 247 4.83 7.29 -4.71
N VAL A 248 3.75 6.65 -5.17
CA VAL A 248 2.69 7.31 -5.94
C VAL A 248 1.86 8.24 -5.05
N ARG A 249 1.62 7.87 -3.79
CA ARG A 249 0.96 8.75 -2.79
C ARG A 249 1.73 10.06 -2.61
N VAL A 250 3.06 9.96 -2.41
CA VAL A 250 3.96 11.11 -2.32
C VAL A 250 3.96 11.92 -3.61
N ALA A 251 4.08 11.25 -4.76
CA ALA A 251 4.08 11.90 -6.07
C ALA A 251 2.80 12.70 -6.33
N LYS A 252 1.64 12.15 -5.94
CA LYS A 252 0.33 12.81 -6.09
C LYS A 252 0.24 14.07 -5.24
N ALA A 253 0.76 14.05 -4.02
CA ALA A 253 0.84 15.23 -3.16
C ALA A 253 1.68 16.35 -3.80
N ARG A 254 2.85 15.99 -4.33
CA ARG A 254 3.76 16.93 -5.02
C ARG A 254 3.15 17.47 -6.31
N ARG A 255 2.56 16.62 -7.14
CA ARG A 255 1.91 17.00 -8.41
C ARG A 255 0.74 17.97 -8.20
N LEU A 256 0.03 17.84 -7.10
CA LEU A 256 -1.07 18.73 -6.71
C LEU A 256 -0.59 19.92 -5.85
N ARG A 257 0.71 20.07 -5.64
CA ARG A 257 1.35 21.16 -4.88
C ARG A 257 0.74 21.33 -3.49
N ALA A 258 0.57 20.23 -2.77
CA ALA A 258 -0.01 20.25 -1.43
C ALA A 258 0.85 21.06 -0.45
N ASP A 259 0.19 21.87 0.38
CA ASP A 259 0.82 22.65 1.45
C ASP A 259 1.02 21.83 2.73
N LEU A 260 0.20 20.80 2.94
CA LEU A 260 0.33 19.80 4.00
C LEU A 260 -0.01 18.41 3.49
N PHE A 261 0.64 17.39 4.03
CA PHE A 261 0.34 15.99 3.79
C PHE A 261 0.01 15.27 5.11
N ILE A 262 -1.10 14.54 5.13
CA ILE A 262 -1.61 13.84 6.32
C ILE A 262 -1.91 12.39 5.96
N SER A 263 -1.07 11.46 6.41
CA SER A 263 -1.35 10.03 6.33
C SER A 263 -2.21 9.59 7.51
N LEU A 264 -3.33 8.91 7.27
CA LEU A 264 -4.26 8.43 8.29
C LEU A 264 -4.15 6.92 8.45
N HIS A 265 -3.87 6.49 9.68
CA HIS A 265 -3.67 5.08 10.04
C HIS A 265 -4.47 4.70 11.29
N ALA A 266 -4.65 3.41 11.48
CA ALA A 266 -5.22 2.81 12.68
C ALA A 266 -4.48 1.51 12.98
N ASP A 267 -3.17 1.62 13.17
CA ASP A 267 -2.23 0.52 13.09
C ASP A 267 -2.38 -0.51 14.22
N ALA A 268 -1.51 -1.51 14.25
CA ALA A 268 -1.47 -2.52 15.31
C ALA A 268 -0.10 -2.68 15.95
N PHE A 269 -0.10 -2.91 17.27
CA PHE A 269 1.02 -3.51 17.99
C PHE A 269 0.75 -4.98 18.32
N THR A 270 1.82 -5.74 18.54
CA THR A 270 1.78 -7.13 19.02
C THR A 270 1.06 -7.25 20.37
N SER A 271 1.33 -6.32 21.29
CA SER A 271 0.57 -6.20 22.53
C SER A 271 -0.72 -5.41 22.30
N ARG A 272 -1.84 -6.03 22.63
CA ARG A 272 -3.17 -5.40 22.59
C ARG A 272 -3.38 -4.36 23.70
N ALA A 273 -2.44 -4.23 24.64
CA ALA A 273 -2.49 -3.21 25.69
C ALA A 273 -2.11 -1.81 25.16
N ALA A 274 -1.35 -1.73 24.06
CA ALA A 274 -1.04 -0.46 23.42
C ALA A 274 -2.33 0.18 22.87
N ARG A 275 -2.63 1.40 23.31
CA ARG A 275 -3.85 2.12 22.95
C ARG A 275 -3.60 3.62 22.81
N GLY A 276 -4.63 4.33 22.35
CA GLY A 276 -4.62 5.77 22.19
C GLY A 276 -4.12 6.22 20.83
N SER A 277 -4.29 7.52 20.57
CA SER A 277 -3.86 8.19 19.36
C SER A 277 -2.37 8.58 19.42
N SER A 278 -1.74 8.74 18.26
CA SER A 278 -0.36 9.21 18.15
C SER A 278 -0.15 9.96 16.85
N VAL A 279 0.93 10.74 16.77
CA VAL A 279 1.31 11.49 15.58
C VAL A 279 2.81 11.32 15.35
N PHE A 280 3.18 11.07 14.11
CA PHE A 280 4.55 10.84 13.67
C PHE A 280 4.97 11.82 12.59
N ALA A 281 6.25 12.14 12.55
CA ALA A 281 6.90 12.86 11.45
C ALA A 281 8.10 12.05 10.91
N LEU A 282 8.65 12.45 9.77
CA LEU A 282 9.83 11.80 9.19
C LEU A 282 11.07 11.95 10.09
N SER A 283 11.87 10.90 10.20
CA SER A 283 13.29 10.98 10.58
C SER A 283 14.15 10.22 9.58
N THR A 284 15.24 10.85 9.14
CA THR A 284 16.29 10.23 8.31
C THR A 284 17.48 9.73 9.13
N LYS A 285 17.53 10.04 10.44
CA LYS A 285 18.66 9.75 11.33
C LYS A 285 18.35 8.65 12.37
N GLY A 286 17.19 8.01 12.27
CA GLY A 286 16.74 6.96 13.18
C GLY A 286 15.47 7.31 13.93
N ALA A 287 14.77 6.27 14.41
CA ALA A 287 13.49 6.44 15.09
C ALA A 287 13.64 6.91 16.55
N THR A 288 12.73 7.75 17.04
CA THR A 288 12.69 8.27 18.42
C THR A 288 12.33 7.21 19.45
N SER A 289 11.67 6.13 19.04
CA SER A 289 11.31 5.01 19.90
C SER A 289 11.34 3.67 19.15
N THR A 290 11.42 2.56 19.90
CA THR A 290 11.28 1.21 19.34
C THR A 290 9.90 0.99 18.73
N ALA A 291 8.86 1.57 19.34
CA ALA A 291 7.50 1.58 18.83
C ALA A 291 7.40 2.30 17.48
N ALA A 292 7.96 3.52 17.37
CA ALA A 292 8.00 4.26 16.11
C ALA A 292 8.78 3.52 15.02
N ARG A 293 9.90 2.87 15.38
CA ARG A 293 10.68 2.03 14.45
C ARG A 293 9.88 0.84 13.95
N TYR A 294 9.14 0.17 14.84
CA TYR A 294 8.30 -0.96 14.51
C TYR A 294 7.21 -0.57 13.52
N LEU A 295 6.47 0.51 13.81
CA LEU A 295 5.41 1.02 12.95
C LEU A 295 5.94 1.46 11.59
N ALA A 296 7.05 2.20 11.53
CA ALA A 296 7.63 2.58 10.25
C ALA A 296 8.02 1.38 9.39
N ARG A 297 8.53 0.30 10.00
CA ARG A 297 8.84 -0.94 9.27
C ARG A 297 7.58 -1.60 8.73
N THR A 298 6.56 -1.82 9.57
CA THR A 298 5.32 -2.49 9.13
C THR A 298 4.56 -1.67 8.08
N GLN A 299 4.57 -0.34 8.20
CA GLN A 299 3.94 0.55 7.22
C GLN A 299 4.70 0.62 5.88
N ASN A 300 6.03 0.53 5.92
CA ASN A 300 6.83 0.47 4.70
C ASN A 300 6.69 -0.86 3.95
N GLU A 301 6.24 -1.93 4.61
CA GLU A 301 5.94 -3.22 3.97
C GLU A 301 4.63 -3.19 3.14
N SER A 302 3.86 -2.09 3.17
CA SER A 302 2.60 -1.92 2.42
C SER A 302 2.75 -2.15 0.91
N ASP A 303 3.83 -1.69 0.27
CA ASP A 303 4.07 -1.93 -1.17
C ASP A 303 4.28 -3.42 -1.49
N LEU A 304 4.87 -4.19 -0.58
CA LEU A 304 5.04 -5.64 -0.73
C LEU A 304 3.71 -6.39 -0.52
N ILE A 305 2.92 -5.95 0.46
CA ILE A 305 1.62 -6.52 0.80
C ILE A 305 0.61 -6.23 -0.31
N GLY A 306 0.42 -4.95 -0.65
CA GLY A 306 -0.47 -4.53 -1.71
C GLY A 306 -0.03 -5.06 -3.06
N GLY A 307 1.28 -5.13 -3.30
CA GLY A 307 1.86 -5.76 -4.46
C GLY A 307 2.05 -4.79 -5.62
N VAL A 308 3.30 -4.44 -5.88
CA VAL A 308 3.71 -3.54 -6.96
C VAL A 308 4.66 -4.24 -7.91
N SER A 309 4.65 -3.86 -9.18
CA SER A 309 5.65 -4.34 -10.14
C SER A 309 7.03 -3.76 -9.79
N LEU A 310 8.07 -4.61 -9.78
CA LEU A 310 9.47 -4.22 -9.52
C LEU A 310 10.01 -3.16 -10.50
N SER A 311 9.35 -2.97 -11.65
CA SER A 311 9.70 -1.97 -12.66
C SER A 311 9.71 -0.53 -12.13
N GLY A 312 8.92 -0.24 -11.09
CA GLY A 312 8.78 1.10 -10.51
C GLY A 312 9.83 1.46 -9.44
N ASP A 313 10.69 0.52 -9.04
CA ASP A 313 11.57 0.66 -7.87
C ASP A 313 13.05 0.88 -8.22
N ARG A 314 13.35 1.34 -9.44
CA ARG A 314 14.70 1.78 -9.81
C ARG A 314 15.10 2.98 -8.95
N TYR A 315 15.90 2.71 -7.93
CA TYR A 315 16.42 3.66 -6.95
C TYR A 315 17.25 4.74 -7.66
N LEU A 316 16.83 6.00 -7.56
CA LEU A 316 17.67 7.16 -7.78
C LEU A 316 17.83 7.84 -6.43
N ASP A 317 19.03 7.69 -5.86
CA ASP A 317 19.46 8.41 -4.67
C ASP A 317 19.91 9.80 -5.12
N HIS A 318 19.15 10.83 -4.78
CA HIS A 318 19.58 12.21 -4.99
C HIS A 318 19.93 12.82 -3.64
N THR A 319 21.21 12.72 -3.31
CA THR A 319 21.93 13.34 -2.19
C THR A 319 21.92 14.89 -2.19
N LEU A 320 21.03 15.53 -2.97
CA LEU A 320 20.99 16.98 -3.14
C LEU A 320 19.92 17.73 -2.31
N PHE A 321 19.16 17.06 -1.43
CA PHE A 321 17.96 17.64 -0.79
C PHE A 321 18.03 17.82 0.74
N ASP A 322 19.15 17.53 1.40
CA ASP A 322 19.23 17.39 2.86
C ASP A 322 18.84 18.66 3.66
N MET A 323 19.18 19.86 3.16
CA MET A 323 18.85 21.12 3.86
C MET A 323 17.36 21.47 3.77
N VAL A 324 16.75 21.35 2.57
CA VAL A 324 15.30 21.59 2.38
C VAL A 324 14.51 20.58 3.21
N GLN A 325 14.93 19.32 3.21
CA GLN A 325 14.29 18.26 3.99
C GLN A 325 14.35 18.54 5.49
N SER A 326 15.47 19.05 6.03
CA SER A 326 15.58 19.37 7.46
C SER A 326 14.58 20.45 7.90
N ARG A 327 14.35 21.47 7.07
CA ARG A 327 13.32 22.50 7.34
C ARG A 327 11.91 21.92 7.29
N THR A 328 11.62 21.13 6.26
CA THR A 328 10.32 20.46 6.09
C THR A 328 10.00 19.53 7.26
N VAL A 329 10.98 18.79 7.77
CA VAL A 329 10.83 17.96 8.98
C VAL A 329 10.50 18.81 10.22
N ASN A 330 11.19 19.94 10.42
CA ASN A 330 10.89 20.84 11.53
C ASN A 330 9.48 21.43 11.45
N ASP A 331 9.02 21.77 10.25
CA ASP A 331 7.65 22.27 10.04
C ASP A 331 6.61 21.16 10.25
N SER A 332 6.94 19.92 9.85
CA SER A 332 6.14 18.72 10.12
C SER A 332 5.99 18.45 11.63
N LEU A 333 7.06 18.64 12.42
CA LEU A 333 7.02 18.48 13.87
C LEU A 333 6.11 19.50 14.55
N LYS A 334 6.17 20.77 14.13
CA LYS A 334 5.28 21.83 14.64
C LYS A 334 3.82 21.55 14.28
N PHE A 335 3.57 21.18 13.02
CA PHE A 335 2.23 20.81 12.56
C PHE A 335 1.69 19.60 13.32
N GLY A 336 2.49 18.53 13.41
CA GLY A 336 2.14 17.32 14.14
C GLY A 336 1.86 17.58 15.61
N HIS A 337 2.59 18.52 16.25
CA HIS A 337 2.34 18.90 17.64
C HIS A 337 0.96 19.56 17.80
N GLU A 338 0.58 20.48 16.91
CA GLU A 338 -0.75 21.10 16.96
C GLU A 338 -1.85 20.05 16.77
N VAL A 339 -1.68 19.09 15.85
CA VAL A 339 -2.64 17.97 15.69
C VAL A 339 -2.70 17.10 16.95
N LEU A 340 -1.55 16.70 17.49
CA LEU A 340 -1.46 15.83 18.66
C LEU A 340 -2.14 16.45 19.89
N LEU A 341 -1.97 17.76 20.12
CA LEU A 341 -2.63 18.47 21.23
C LEU A 341 -4.15 18.39 21.16
N ARG A 342 -4.73 18.41 19.96
CA ARG A 342 -6.19 18.31 19.76
C ARG A 342 -6.68 16.88 19.83
N MET A 343 -5.89 15.93 19.30
CA MET A 343 -6.15 14.50 19.47
C MET A 343 -6.21 14.12 20.95
N GLY A 344 -5.35 14.71 21.80
CA GLY A 344 -5.32 14.46 23.24
C GLY A 344 -6.55 14.96 24.02
N ARG A 345 -7.42 15.75 23.40
CA ARG A 345 -8.70 16.17 23.99
C ARG A 345 -9.83 15.18 23.73
N ILE A 346 -9.68 14.32 22.71
CA ILE A 346 -10.72 13.38 22.26
C ILE A 346 -10.36 11.92 22.56
N ASN A 347 -9.07 11.61 22.76
CA ASN A 347 -8.62 10.27 23.07
C ASN A 347 -7.38 10.28 23.98
N HIS A 348 -7.11 9.13 24.60
CA HIS A 348 -5.82 8.90 25.25
C HIS A 348 -4.69 9.05 24.21
N LEU A 349 -3.59 9.70 24.59
CA LEU A 349 -2.39 9.76 23.75
C LEU A 349 -1.43 8.64 24.13
N HIS A 350 -1.04 7.83 23.15
CA HIS A 350 0.00 6.81 23.31
C HIS A 350 1.34 7.42 23.74
N LYS A 351 1.64 8.59 23.16
CA LYS A 351 2.79 9.44 23.48
C LYS A 351 2.34 10.89 23.51
N LYS A 352 2.86 11.66 24.48
CA LYS A 352 2.55 13.09 24.64
C LYS A 352 3.32 13.99 23.67
N THR A 353 4.27 13.43 22.92
CA THR A 353 5.09 14.13 21.94
C THR A 353 4.93 13.48 20.57
N VAL A 354 5.23 14.25 19.51
CA VAL A 354 5.33 13.71 18.15
C VAL A 354 6.55 12.80 18.09
N ASP A 355 6.35 11.56 17.67
CA ASP A 355 7.44 10.62 17.44
C ASP A 355 7.98 10.76 16.01
N GLN A 356 9.18 10.25 15.74
CA GLN A 356 9.74 10.24 14.39
C GLN A 356 10.28 8.87 14.02
N ALA A 357 10.15 8.50 12.75
CA ALA A 357 10.78 7.33 12.16
C ALA A 357 10.83 7.43 10.63
N GLY A 358 11.45 6.45 9.97
CA GLY A 358 11.68 6.44 8.52
C GLY A 358 10.46 5.99 7.70
N PHE A 359 9.29 6.61 7.89
CA PHE A 359 8.09 6.31 7.10
C PHE A 359 8.26 6.75 5.64
N ALA A 360 8.13 5.82 4.69
CA ALA A 360 8.35 6.09 3.27
C ALA A 360 7.34 7.09 2.71
N VAL A 361 6.11 7.07 3.20
CA VAL A 361 5.03 7.99 2.79
C VAL A 361 5.25 9.43 3.24
N LEU A 362 6.17 9.67 4.19
CA LEU A 362 6.50 11.01 4.70
C LEU A 362 7.76 11.58 4.06
N LYS A 363 8.29 10.97 2.99
CA LYS A 363 9.55 11.36 2.35
C LYS A 363 9.45 12.54 1.37
N ALA A 364 8.31 13.23 1.28
CA ALA A 364 8.21 14.45 0.48
C ALA A 364 9.23 15.49 1.02
N PRO A 365 10.21 15.93 0.20
CA PRO A 365 11.27 16.82 0.70
C PRO A 365 10.77 18.25 0.96
N ASP A 366 9.67 18.64 0.33
CA ASP A 366 9.15 20.00 0.18
C ASP A 366 7.75 20.21 0.79
N ILE A 367 7.13 19.17 1.37
CA ILE A 367 5.77 19.23 1.92
C ILE A 367 5.81 18.79 3.40
N PRO A 368 5.41 19.64 4.37
CA PRO A 368 5.27 19.22 5.74
C PRO A 368 4.28 18.06 5.86
N SER A 369 4.77 16.93 6.38
CA SER A 369 4.10 15.63 6.29
C SER A 369 4.04 14.97 7.66
N ILE A 370 2.84 14.53 8.05
CA ILE A 370 2.63 13.75 9.29
C ILE A 370 1.88 12.45 9.01
N LEU A 371 2.11 11.46 9.85
CA LEU A 371 1.29 10.27 9.95
C LEU A 371 0.51 10.31 11.27
N VAL A 372 -0.81 10.21 11.20
CA VAL A 372 -1.70 10.23 12.36
C VAL A 372 -2.22 8.83 12.61
N GLU A 373 -1.81 8.26 13.74
CA GLU A 373 -2.44 7.08 14.30
C GLU A 373 -3.70 7.49 15.02
N THR A 374 -4.84 7.25 14.37
CA THR A 374 -6.16 7.60 14.87
C THR A 374 -6.42 6.88 16.20
N ALA A 375 -6.14 5.57 16.23
CA ALA A 375 -5.96 4.73 17.41
C ALA A 375 -5.42 3.35 16.98
N PHE A 376 -4.88 2.55 17.91
CA PHE A 376 -4.42 1.20 17.58
C PHE A 376 -5.55 0.18 17.53
N ILE A 377 -5.84 -0.36 16.35
CA ILE A 377 -6.95 -1.30 16.11
C ILE A 377 -6.74 -2.67 16.78
N SER A 378 -5.52 -2.98 17.21
CA SER A 378 -5.24 -4.21 17.97
C SER A 378 -5.85 -4.20 19.37
N ASN A 379 -6.08 -3.01 19.95
CA ASN A 379 -6.76 -2.82 21.21
C ASN A 379 -8.29 -2.88 21.04
N LEU A 380 -8.97 -3.62 21.92
CA LEU A 380 -10.41 -3.88 21.81
C LEU A 380 -11.30 -2.65 22.04
N GLU A 381 -10.89 -1.78 22.97
CA GLU A 381 -11.62 -0.56 23.27
C GLU A 381 -11.51 0.43 22.10
N GLU A 382 -10.29 0.59 21.57
CA GLU A 382 -10.01 1.43 20.42
C GLU A 382 -10.67 0.90 19.15
N GLU A 383 -10.65 -0.42 18.88
CA GLU A 383 -11.38 -1.04 17.76
C GLU A 383 -12.87 -0.71 17.82
N ARG A 384 -13.48 -0.76 19.02
CA ARG A 384 -14.88 -0.39 19.22
C ARG A 384 -15.13 1.09 18.92
N LYS A 385 -14.26 2.00 19.41
CA LYS A 385 -14.35 3.45 19.13
C LYS A 385 -14.22 3.74 17.64
N LEU A 386 -13.20 3.18 16.98
CA LEU A 386 -12.90 3.35 15.56
C LEU A 386 -14.09 3.02 14.65
N ARG A 387 -14.94 2.07 15.05
CA ARG A 387 -16.15 1.71 14.29
C ARG A 387 -17.31 2.70 14.43
N THR A 388 -17.27 3.64 15.37
CA THR A 388 -18.36 4.59 15.60
C THR A 388 -18.23 5.83 14.72
N ALA A 389 -19.35 6.31 14.18
CA ALA A 389 -19.38 7.55 13.41
C ALA A 389 -18.95 8.77 14.25
N HIS A 390 -19.30 8.76 15.55
CA HIS A 390 -18.95 9.84 16.48
C HIS A 390 -17.44 9.99 16.65
N PHE A 391 -16.72 8.92 16.99
CA PHE A 391 -15.27 8.99 17.16
C PHE A 391 -14.55 9.35 15.86
N GLN A 392 -14.97 8.76 14.72
CA GLN A 392 -14.42 9.12 13.41
C GLN A 392 -14.60 10.61 13.08
N GLN A 393 -15.74 11.19 13.47
CA GLN A 393 -16.02 12.61 13.30
C GLN A 393 -15.15 13.48 14.22
N GLN A 394 -15.01 13.11 15.49
CA GLN A 394 -14.14 13.80 16.44
C GLN A 394 -12.68 13.84 15.96
N VAL A 395 -12.17 12.71 15.43
CA VAL A 395 -10.81 12.64 14.87
C VAL A 395 -10.66 13.60 13.69
N ALA A 396 -11.62 13.62 12.76
CA ALA A 396 -11.59 14.55 11.62
C ALA A 396 -11.61 16.03 12.08
N GLU A 397 -12.44 16.37 13.06
CA GLU A 397 -12.52 17.72 13.63
C GLU A 397 -11.22 18.12 14.37
N ALA A 398 -10.62 17.20 15.12
CA ALA A 398 -9.36 17.42 15.81
C ALA A 398 -8.21 17.71 14.83
N ILE A 399 -8.14 16.97 13.72
CA ILE A 399 -7.14 17.19 12.66
C ILE A 399 -7.38 18.55 11.98
N LEU A 400 -8.61 18.88 11.59
CA LEU A 400 -8.92 20.20 11.00
C LEU A 400 -8.55 21.34 11.96
N SER A 401 -8.88 21.21 13.23
CA SER A 401 -8.50 22.19 14.25
C SER A 401 -6.97 22.33 14.35
N GLY A 402 -6.22 21.24 14.18
CA GLY A 402 -4.75 21.24 14.19
C GLY A 402 -4.17 21.97 12.98
N ILE A 403 -4.73 21.73 11.79
CA ILE A 403 -4.39 22.45 10.56
C ILE A 403 -4.59 23.95 10.75
N LYS A 404 -5.78 24.38 11.21
CA LYS A 404 -6.09 25.81 11.42
C LYS A 404 -5.11 26.49 12.39
N ALA A 405 -4.76 25.80 13.47
CA ALA A 405 -3.84 26.33 14.48
C ALA A 405 -2.40 26.46 14.00
N TYR A 406 -1.93 25.49 13.21
CA TYR A 406 -0.61 25.57 12.60
C TYR A 406 -0.47 26.81 11.71
N PHE A 407 -1.49 27.12 10.90
CA PHE A 407 -1.47 28.30 10.02
C PHE A 407 -1.72 29.62 10.77
N SER A 408 -2.54 29.66 11.82
CA SER A 408 -2.74 30.88 12.60
C SER A 408 -1.46 31.31 13.34
N ARG A 409 -0.68 30.35 13.85
CA ARG A 409 0.61 30.59 14.52
C ARG A 409 1.74 30.96 13.55
N SER A 410 1.67 30.47 12.32
CA SER A 410 2.62 30.83 11.26
C SER A 410 2.38 32.25 10.75
N ALA A 411 1.12 32.71 10.71
CA ALA A 411 0.77 34.07 10.32
C ALA A 411 1.27 35.14 11.31
N SER A 412 1.30 34.85 12.62
CA SER A 412 1.77 35.77 13.66
C SER A 412 3.30 35.89 13.74
N ARG A 413 4.05 34.92 13.20
CA ARG A 413 5.51 34.91 13.16
C ARG A 413 6.15 35.73 12.03
N VAL A 414 5.34 36.16 11.05
CA VAL A 414 5.78 36.99 9.90
C VAL A 414 5.41 38.47 10.11
N ALA A 415 4.63 38.78 11.15
CA ALA A 415 4.22 40.14 11.52
C ALA A 415 5.10 40.76 12.63
N LYS A 416 6.13 40.04 13.06
CA LYS A 416 7.26 40.52 13.86
C LYS A 416 8.52 40.24 13.08
#